data_AF-A0A0N4WHG6-F1
#
_entry.id   AF-A0A0N4WHG6-F1
#
_cell.length_a   1.000
_cell.length_b   1.000
_cell.length_c   1.000
_cell.angle_alpha   90.00
_cell.angle_beta   90.00
_cell.angle_gamma   90.00
#
_symmetry.space_group_name_H-M   'P 1'
#
loop_
_entity.id
_entity.type
_entity.pdbx_description
1 polymer ?
#
loop_
_entity_poly.entity_id
_entity_poly.type
_entity_poly.pdbx_seq_one_letter_code
_entity_poly.pdbx_strand_id
1 'polypeptide(L)'
;MLQHQFDIENAQGTDEVEKRAANVLFEKTTLQETEIKEVVRALCRWPILSVSYLRLSRNAEEVCIDDEWLQLERNTRYKLHFQFDTDAYLTQWSKEKTAGWIIVLGEKDNDRMISLHHLTAIQNGRSVRMDFVTPDKSGRCYMSLFIMSDCYLGIDQELQIKADLI
;
A
#
# COMPACT_ATOMS: atom_id res chain seq x y z
N MET A 1 -18.00 -7.46 0.36
CA MET A 1 -16.63 -7.80 0.81
C MET A 1 -16.70 -8.62 2.10
N LEU A 2 -15.75 -9.51 2.39
CA LEU A 2 -15.75 -10.35 3.61
C LEU A 2 -15.87 -9.54 4.91
N GLN A 3 -15.34 -8.31 4.94
CA GLN A 3 -15.44 -7.43 6.10
C GLN A 3 -16.89 -7.11 6.49
N HIS A 4 -17.78 -6.90 5.51
CA HIS A 4 -19.23 -6.76 5.77
C HIS A 4 -19.85 -8.08 6.22
N GLN A 5 -19.38 -9.23 5.71
CA GLN A 5 -19.90 -10.54 6.15
C GLN A 5 -19.51 -10.87 7.59
N PHE A 6 -18.37 -10.34 8.05
CA PHE A 6 -17.89 -10.48 9.43
C PHE A 6 -18.34 -9.33 10.35
N ASP A 7 -19.06 -8.35 9.79
CA ASP A 7 -19.61 -7.20 10.50
C ASP A 7 -18.55 -6.47 11.35
N ILE A 8 -17.38 -6.24 10.75
CA ILE A 8 -16.22 -5.64 11.43
C ILE A 8 -16.54 -4.24 11.96
N GLU A 9 -17.31 -3.46 11.18
CA GLU A 9 -17.61 -2.05 11.48
C GLU A 9 -18.46 -1.86 12.75
N ASN A 10 -19.28 -2.85 13.12
CA ASN A 10 -20.18 -2.77 14.28
C ASN A 10 -19.71 -3.62 15.47
N ALA A 11 -18.56 -4.30 15.37
CA ALA A 11 -18.09 -5.18 16.42
C ALA A 11 -17.61 -4.41 17.67
N GLN A 12 -17.96 -4.90 18.87
CA GLN A 12 -17.48 -4.29 20.11
C GLN A 12 -16.06 -4.73 20.49
N GLY A 13 -15.50 -5.71 19.78
CA GLY A 13 -14.15 -6.21 19.97
C GLY A 13 -13.76 -7.29 18.96
N THR A 14 -12.48 -7.66 18.97
CA THR A 14 -11.90 -8.65 18.04
C THR A 14 -12.48 -10.05 18.23
N ASP A 15 -12.77 -10.44 19.47
CA ASP A 15 -13.29 -11.79 19.79
C ASP A 15 -14.65 -12.08 19.13
N GLU A 16 -15.52 -11.07 19.03
CA GLU A 16 -16.82 -11.21 18.37
C GLU A 16 -16.67 -11.36 16.84
N VAL A 17 -15.74 -10.62 16.25
CA VAL A 17 -15.40 -10.74 14.81
C VAL A 17 -14.83 -12.12 14.53
N GLU A 18 -13.90 -12.60 15.36
CA GLU A 18 -13.29 -13.92 15.20
C GLU A 18 -14.32 -15.05 15.28
N LYS A 19 -15.22 -15.02 16.27
CA LYS A 19 -16.30 -16.01 16.41
C LYS A 19 -17.25 -16.00 15.23
N ARG A 20 -17.66 -14.82 14.76
CA ARG A 20 -18.54 -14.69 13.59
C ARG A 20 -17.86 -15.19 12.33
N ALA A 21 -16.59 -14.82 12.12
CA ALA A 21 -15.80 -15.30 10.98
C ALA A 21 -15.67 -16.84 11.01
N ALA A 22 -15.40 -17.43 12.17
CA ALA A 22 -15.34 -18.88 12.33
C ALA A 22 -16.67 -19.55 11.97
N ASN A 23 -17.80 -19.08 12.52
CA ASN A 23 -19.13 -19.61 12.21
C ASN A 23 -19.47 -19.54 10.73
N VAL A 24 -19.18 -18.40 10.07
CA VAL A 24 -19.41 -18.24 8.64
C VAL A 24 -18.57 -19.23 7.83
N LEU A 25 -17.33 -19.49 8.23
CA LEU A 25 -16.46 -20.47 7.56
C LEU A 25 -16.94 -21.90 7.81
N PHE A 26 -17.43 -22.24 9.00
CA PHE A 26 -18.03 -23.55 9.28
C PHE A 26 -19.25 -23.83 8.41
N GLU A 27 -20.12 -22.84 8.22
CA GLU A 27 -21.36 -23.01 7.44
C GLU A 27 -21.10 -23.09 5.93
N LYS A 28 -20.04 -22.43 5.44
CA LYS A 28 -19.81 -22.22 4.00
C LYS A 28 -18.65 -23.02 3.42
N THR A 29 -17.90 -23.74 4.23
CA THR A 29 -16.71 -24.49 3.80
C THR A 29 -16.71 -25.89 4.37
N THR A 30 -15.85 -26.76 3.83
CA THR A 30 -15.62 -28.12 4.34
C THR A 30 -14.40 -28.19 5.26
N LEU A 31 -13.90 -27.04 5.74
CA LEU A 31 -12.71 -26.95 6.56
C LEU A 31 -12.96 -27.51 7.96
N GLN A 32 -11.95 -28.12 8.55
CA GLN A 32 -11.95 -28.56 9.93
C GLN A 32 -11.83 -27.38 10.89
N GLU A 33 -12.23 -27.56 12.15
CA GLU A 33 -12.15 -26.51 13.17
C GLU A 33 -10.73 -25.95 13.34
N THR A 34 -9.70 -26.79 13.25
CA THR A 34 -8.30 -26.36 13.32
C THR A 34 -7.91 -25.47 12.13
N GLU A 35 -8.31 -25.87 10.93
CA GLU A 35 -8.05 -25.10 9.70
C GLU A 35 -8.78 -23.76 9.72
N ILE A 36 -10.04 -23.74 10.17
CA ILE A 36 -10.82 -22.51 10.33
C ILE A 36 -10.16 -21.57 11.34
N LYS A 37 -9.69 -22.08 12.47
CA LYS A 37 -8.95 -21.28 13.47
C LYS A 37 -7.67 -20.68 12.87
N GLU A 38 -6.95 -21.42 12.05
CA GLU A 38 -5.77 -20.91 11.35
C GLU A 38 -6.11 -19.82 10.34
N VAL A 39 -7.16 -20.02 9.54
CA VAL A 39 -7.65 -19.03 8.56
C VAL A 39 -8.10 -17.75 9.27
N VAL A 40 -8.93 -17.86 10.31
CA VAL A 40 -9.41 -16.69 11.08
C VAL A 40 -8.24 -15.94 11.70
N ARG A 41 -7.27 -16.64 12.29
CA ARG A 41 -6.07 -16.03 12.85
C ARG A 41 -5.24 -15.31 11.78
N ALA A 42 -5.09 -15.90 10.59
CA ALA A 42 -4.37 -15.30 9.49
C ALA A 42 -5.08 -14.03 8.99
N LEU A 43 -6.41 -14.06 8.85
CA LEU A 43 -7.22 -12.91 8.45
C LEU A 43 -7.15 -11.77 9.47
N CYS A 44 -7.19 -12.08 10.77
CA CYS A 44 -7.11 -11.05 11.81
C CYS A 44 -5.73 -10.40 11.92
N ARG A 45 -4.69 -11.11 11.46
CA ARG A 45 -3.31 -10.60 11.38
C ARG A 45 -2.95 -10.12 9.97
N TRP A 46 -3.91 -10.09 9.06
CA TRP A 46 -3.64 -9.69 7.69
C TRP A 46 -3.26 -8.22 7.66
N PRO A 47 -2.06 -7.86 7.18
CA PRO A 47 -1.61 -6.49 7.22
C PRO A 47 -2.48 -5.61 6.32
N ILE A 48 -2.77 -4.41 6.81
CA ILE A 48 -3.40 -3.36 6.03
C ILE A 48 -2.31 -2.32 5.74
N LEU A 49 -2.09 -2.03 4.46
CA LEU A 49 -1.23 -0.94 4.04
C LEU A 49 -2.06 0.34 3.97
N SER A 50 -1.73 1.33 4.78
CA SER A 50 -2.36 2.65 4.76
C SER A 50 -1.33 3.72 4.39
N VAL A 51 -1.70 4.66 3.52
CA VAL A 51 -0.85 5.80 3.16
C VAL A 51 -1.48 7.07 3.71
N SER A 52 -0.79 7.74 4.63
CA SER A 52 -1.33 8.89 5.37
C SER A 52 -1.25 10.20 4.58
N TYR A 53 -0.18 10.40 3.80
CA TYR A 53 -0.02 11.56 2.94
C TYR A 53 0.91 11.25 1.77
N LEU A 54 0.79 12.05 0.72
CA LEU A 54 1.66 12.04 -0.46
C LEU A 54 1.92 13.50 -0.89
N ARG A 55 3.18 13.91 -0.96
CA ARG A 55 3.61 15.29 -1.25
C ARG A 55 4.78 15.30 -2.21
N LEU A 56 4.80 16.29 -3.09
CA LEU A 56 5.95 16.62 -3.92
C LEU A 56 6.67 17.82 -3.32
N SER A 57 7.98 17.84 -3.38
CA SER A 57 8.77 19.02 -3.07
C SER A 57 9.81 19.31 -4.13
N ARG A 58 10.03 20.60 -4.35
CA ARG A 58 11.11 21.12 -5.18
C ARG A 58 11.62 22.41 -4.55
N ASN A 59 12.93 22.48 -4.33
CA ASN A 59 13.55 23.61 -3.61
C ASN A 59 12.86 23.83 -2.25
N ALA A 60 12.24 24.99 -2.03
CA ALA A 60 11.50 25.34 -0.82
C ALA A 60 9.97 25.18 -0.96
N GLU A 61 9.49 24.75 -2.14
CA GLU A 61 8.06 24.59 -2.43
C GLU A 61 7.64 23.14 -2.15
N GLU A 62 6.58 22.97 -1.35
CA GLU A 62 5.90 21.69 -1.16
C GLU A 62 4.48 21.77 -1.74
N VAL A 63 4.08 20.71 -2.42
CA VAL A 63 2.76 20.57 -3.06
C VAL A 63 2.15 19.26 -2.58
N CYS A 64 0.92 19.31 -2.06
CA CYS A 64 0.18 18.10 -1.72
C CYS A 64 -0.35 17.46 -3.01
N ILE A 65 -0.29 16.13 -3.08
CA ILE A 65 -0.91 15.40 -4.18
C ILE A 65 -2.35 15.10 -3.77
N ASP A 66 -3.27 15.63 -4.56
CA ASP A 66 -4.70 15.42 -4.44
C ASP A 66 -5.26 14.93 -5.79
N ASP A 67 -6.55 15.12 -6.01
CA ASP A 67 -7.24 14.70 -7.23
C ASP A 67 -7.11 15.69 -8.40
N GLU A 68 -6.42 16.82 -8.23
CA GLU A 68 -6.26 17.84 -9.25
C GLU A 68 -5.01 17.64 -10.12
N TRP A 69 -4.96 18.34 -11.26
CA TRP A 69 -3.80 18.34 -12.14
C TRP A 69 -2.71 19.27 -11.61
N LEU A 70 -1.55 18.71 -11.30
CA LEU A 70 -0.38 19.45 -10.84
C LEU A 70 0.43 19.95 -12.03
N GLN A 71 0.70 21.26 -12.08
CA GLN A 71 1.62 21.85 -13.05
C GLN A 71 3.05 21.56 -12.61
N LEU A 72 3.77 20.71 -13.36
CA LEU A 72 5.16 20.34 -13.07
C LEU A 72 6.03 20.63 -14.29
N GLU A 73 7.28 21.03 -14.06
CA GLU A 73 8.22 21.18 -15.17
C GLU A 73 8.66 19.82 -15.67
N ARG A 74 8.70 19.63 -16.99
CA ARG A 74 9.22 18.41 -17.63
C ARG A 74 10.74 18.28 -17.45
N ASN A 75 11.24 17.04 -17.45
CA ASN A 75 12.66 16.73 -17.29
C ASN A 75 13.32 17.39 -16.05
N THR A 76 12.53 17.58 -14.98
CA THR A 76 12.95 18.30 -13.78
C THR A 76 12.93 17.37 -12.58
N ARG A 77 13.91 17.55 -11.68
CA ARG A 77 14.02 16.75 -10.46
C ARG A 77 13.07 17.23 -9.38
N TYR A 78 12.29 16.30 -8.84
CA TYR A 78 11.39 16.48 -7.71
C TYR A 78 11.66 15.44 -6.63
N LYS A 79 11.22 15.71 -5.41
CA LYS A 79 11.22 14.73 -4.31
C LYS A 79 9.80 14.35 -3.97
N LEU A 80 9.51 13.06 -3.95
CA LEU A 80 8.24 12.51 -3.49
C LEU A 80 8.37 12.07 -2.04
N HIS A 81 7.48 12.59 -1.20
CA HIS A 81 7.45 12.40 0.24
C HIS A 81 6.12 11.77 0.63
N PHE A 82 6.15 10.62 1.29
CA PHE A 82 4.94 9.96 1.76
C PHE A 82 5.17 9.21 3.04
N GLN A 83 4.10 8.97 3.79
CA GLN A 83 4.12 8.11 4.95
C GLN A 83 3.13 6.98 4.75
N PHE A 84 3.59 5.77 5.03
CA PHE A 84 2.72 4.62 5.07
C PHE A 84 2.96 3.77 6.30
N ASP A 85 1.91 3.08 6.73
CA ASP A 85 1.90 2.26 7.93
C ASP A 85 1.28 0.88 7.66
N THR A 86 1.85 -0.13 8.30
CA THR A 86 1.54 -1.55 8.11
C THR A 86 2.28 -2.40 9.15
N ASP A 87 1.52 -3.24 9.87
CA ASP A 87 2.06 -4.22 10.81
C ASP A 87 2.14 -5.61 10.17
N ALA A 88 3.06 -5.75 9.21
CA ALA A 88 3.24 -6.97 8.45
C ALA A 88 4.15 -7.99 9.17
N TYR A 89 3.56 -9.03 9.75
CA TYR A 89 4.29 -10.06 10.53
C TYR A 89 4.25 -11.46 9.90
N LEU A 90 5.41 -11.99 9.48
CA LEU A 90 5.49 -13.29 8.82
C LEU A 90 5.49 -14.44 9.83
N THR A 91 4.33 -15.08 10.01
CA THR A 91 4.15 -16.18 10.98
C THR A 91 4.61 -17.55 10.46
N GLN A 92 4.58 -17.78 9.15
CA GLN A 92 4.77 -19.11 8.54
C GLN A 92 6.13 -19.32 7.85
N TRP A 93 7.04 -18.34 7.93
CA TRP A 93 8.37 -18.48 7.33
C TRP A 93 9.32 -19.21 8.29
N SER A 94 10.09 -20.18 7.78
CA SER A 94 11.00 -20.99 8.61
C SER A 94 12.18 -20.20 9.20
N LYS A 95 12.36 -18.95 8.77
CA LYS A 95 13.36 -18.00 9.27
C LYS A 95 12.66 -16.71 9.66
N GLU A 96 13.18 -16.01 10.66
CA GLU A 96 12.72 -14.65 10.95
C GLU A 96 12.92 -13.78 9.70
N LYS A 97 11.81 -13.29 9.15
CA LYS A 97 11.80 -12.30 8.07
C LYS A 97 10.82 -11.21 8.45
N THR A 98 11.22 -9.96 8.24
CA THR A 98 10.31 -8.82 8.26
C THR A 98 9.92 -8.48 6.83
N ALA A 99 8.66 -8.14 6.59
CA ALA A 99 8.21 -7.75 5.26
C ALA A 99 9.01 -6.53 4.76
N GLY A 100 9.53 -6.64 3.54
CA GLY A 100 10.08 -5.56 2.77
C GLY A 100 9.03 -4.95 1.85
N TRP A 101 9.38 -3.78 1.30
CA TRP A 101 8.50 -2.99 0.45
C TRP A 101 9.25 -2.53 -0.78
N ILE A 102 8.66 -2.76 -1.94
CA ILE A 102 9.13 -2.31 -3.24
C ILE A 102 8.27 -1.13 -3.65
N ILE A 103 8.89 0.03 -3.78
CA ILE A 103 8.23 1.26 -4.20
C ILE A 103 8.64 1.57 -5.62
N VAL A 104 7.66 1.70 -6.51
CA VAL A 104 7.87 2.01 -7.92
C VAL A 104 7.10 3.26 -8.29
N LEU A 105 7.78 4.25 -8.84
CA LEU A 105 7.14 5.37 -9.53
C LEU A 105 7.32 5.17 -11.04
N GLY A 106 6.25 5.24 -11.82
CA GLY A 106 6.32 5.04 -13.26
C GLY A 106 5.10 5.54 -14.02
N GLU A 107 5.14 5.44 -15.35
CA GLU A 107 4.03 5.72 -16.26
C GLU A 107 3.52 4.40 -16.82
N LYS A 108 2.30 3.99 -16.41
CA LYS A 108 1.69 2.74 -16.87
C LYS A 108 1.44 2.75 -18.38
N ASP A 109 0.95 3.88 -18.89
CA ASP A 109 0.57 4.02 -20.30
C ASP A 109 1.76 3.87 -21.27
N ASN A 110 2.99 4.03 -20.78
CA ASN A 110 4.22 3.97 -21.58
C ASN A 110 5.19 2.88 -21.10
N ASP A 111 4.75 1.99 -20.20
CA ASP A 111 5.59 0.96 -19.56
C ASP A 111 6.93 1.49 -19.03
N ARG A 112 6.92 2.72 -18.49
CA ARG A 112 8.15 3.44 -18.10
C ARG A 112 8.30 3.46 -16.59
N MET A 113 9.37 2.85 -16.09
CA MET A 113 9.80 3.05 -14.70
C MET A 113 10.60 4.34 -14.58
N ILE A 114 10.19 5.23 -13.67
CA ILE A 114 10.86 6.50 -13.38
C ILE A 114 11.82 6.34 -12.20
N SER A 115 11.39 5.67 -11.13
CA SER A 115 12.20 5.50 -9.92
C SER A 115 11.79 4.23 -9.17
N LEU A 116 12.76 3.58 -8.54
CA LEU A 116 12.59 2.32 -7.79
C LEU A 116 13.33 2.43 -6.46
N HIS A 117 12.62 2.15 -5.36
CA HIS A 117 13.20 2.09 -4.03
C HIS A 117 12.81 0.80 -3.34
N HIS A 118 13.76 0.15 -2.68
CA HIS A 118 13.49 -1.00 -1.82
C HIS A 118 13.68 -0.57 -0.35
N LEU A 119 12.67 -0.83 0.46
CA LEU A 119 12.69 -0.57 1.89
C LEU A 119 12.62 -1.89 2.66
N THR A 120 13.53 -2.04 3.60
CA THR A 120 13.43 -3.09 4.61
C THR A 120 12.40 -2.70 5.66
N ALA A 121 11.75 -3.70 6.27
CA ALA A 121 11.11 -3.68 7.58
C ALA A 121 10.48 -2.34 8.04
N ILE A 122 9.15 -2.30 8.10
CA ILE A 122 8.40 -1.17 8.65
C ILE A 122 7.75 -1.60 9.96
N GLN A 123 7.96 -0.79 10.99
CA GLN A 123 7.33 -0.90 12.30
C GLN A 123 6.88 0.52 12.67
N ASN A 124 5.61 0.69 13.03
CA ASN A 124 5.03 1.96 13.49
C ASN A 124 5.05 3.10 12.45
N GLY A 125 4.81 2.78 11.18
CA GLY A 125 4.82 3.74 10.08
C GLY A 125 6.22 4.21 9.65
N ARG A 126 6.36 4.52 8.35
CA ARG A 126 7.62 5.01 7.77
C ARG A 126 7.38 6.19 6.84
N SER A 127 8.10 7.28 7.10
CA SER A 127 8.23 8.38 6.14
C SER A 127 9.31 8.03 5.13
N VAL A 128 8.96 8.14 3.85
CA VAL A 128 9.82 7.82 2.71
C VAL A 128 10.01 9.08 1.89
N ARG A 129 11.25 9.29 1.45
CA ARG A 129 11.62 10.33 0.50
C ARG A 129 12.32 9.66 -0.67
N MET A 130 11.85 9.95 -1.87
CA MET A 130 12.46 9.44 -3.10
C MET A 130 12.62 10.57 -4.11
N ASP A 131 13.80 10.64 -4.71
CA ASP A 131 14.04 11.56 -5.81
C ASP A 131 13.59 10.92 -7.12
N PHE A 132 13.05 11.74 -8.03
CA PHE A 132 12.74 11.33 -9.39
C PHE A 132 12.87 12.50 -10.37
N VAL A 133 12.89 12.19 -11.66
CA VAL A 133 12.87 13.19 -12.74
C VAL A 133 11.57 13.01 -13.51
N THR A 134 10.83 14.10 -13.70
CA THR A 134 9.60 14.07 -14.51
C THR A 134 9.91 13.65 -15.95
N PRO A 135 8.97 12.98 -16.64
CA PRO A 135 9.14 12.65 -18.05
C PRO A 135 9.50 13.86 -18.91
N ASP A 136 10.35 13.67 -19.92
CA ASP A 136 10.67 14.71 -20.91
C ASP A 136 9.64 14.72 -22.05
N LYS A 137 8.41 15.09 -21.69
CA LYS A 137 7.30 15.31 -22.62
C LYS A 137 6.41 16.42 -22.08
N SER A 138 5.65 17.05 -22.97
CA SER A 138 4.69 18.08 -22.59
C SER A 138 3.27 17.53 -22.46
N GLY A 139 2.47 18.21 -21.65
CA GLY A 139 1.06 17.94 -21.44
C GLY A 139 0.79 16.92 -20.34
N ARG A 140 -0.47 16.50 -20.29
CA ARG A 140 -1.03 15.66 -19.25
C ARG A 140 -0.47 14.24 -19.27
N CYS A 141 0.00 13.77 -18.12
CA CYS A 141 0.38 12.39 -17.89
C CYS A 141 -0.02 11.90 -16.50
N TYR A 142 -0.26 10.61 -16.40
CA TYR A 142 -0.46 9.91 -15.14
C TYR A 142 0.83 9.23 -14.71
N MET A 143 1.36 9.60 -13.55
CA MET A 143 2.41 8.85 -12.88
C MET A 143 1.77 8.02 -11.76
N SER A 144 2.07 6.73 -11.70
CA SER A 144 1.59 5.81 -10.67
C SER A 144 2.71 5.52 -9.67
N LEU A 145 2.42 5.69 -8.39
CA LEU A 145 3.23 5.20 -7.28
C LEU A 145 2.65 3.87 -6.81
N PHE A 146 3.41 2.79 -6.99
CA PHE A 146 3.13 1.49 -6.42
C PHE A 146 3.91 1.30 -5.13
N ILE A 147 3.24 0.81 -4.09
CA ILE A 147 3.85 0.37 -2.83
C ILE A 147 3.48 -1.09 -2.68
N MET A 148 4.44 -1.98 -2.93
CA MET A 148 4.21 -3.42 -3.01
C MET A 148 4.95 -4.16 -1.91
N SER A 149 4.32 -5.17 -1.31
CA SER A 149 5.00 -6.05 -0.37
C SER A 149 5.81 -7.12 -1.11
N ASP A 150 7.00 -7.45 -0.60
CA ASP A 150 7.77 -8.60 -1.10
C ASP A 150 7.35 -9.93 -0.45
N CYS A 151 6.42 -9.90 0.51
CA CYS A 151 6.02 -11.07 1.29
C CYS A 151 4.51 -11.33 1.36
N TYR A 152 3.69 -10.33 1.07
CA TYR A 152 2.23 -10.45 1.07
C TYR A 152 1.68 -10.17 -0.32
N LEU A 153 0.60 -10.86 -0.65
CA LEU A 153 -0.14 -10.62 -1.90
C LEU A 153 -1.43 -9.88 -1.59
N GLY A 154 -1.85 -8.96 -2.45
CA GLY A 154 -3.15 -8.31 -2.34
C GLY A 154 -3.25 -7.21 -1.28
N ILE A 155 -2.13 -6.76 -0.72
CA ILE A 155 -2.06 -5.58 0.16
C ILE A 155 -1.40 -4.38 -0.51
N ASP A 156 -0.95 -4.55 -1.75
CA ASP A 156 -0.25 -3.53 -2.51
C ASP A 156 -1.17 -2.34 -2.78
N GLN A 157 -0.61 -1.13 -2.78
CA GLN A 157 -1.34 0.10 -3.08
C GLN A 157 -0.81 0.74 -4.35
N GLU A 158 -1.73 1.31 -5.14
CA GLU A 158 -1.42 2.19 -6.26
C GLU A 158 -2.01 3.57 -5.99
N LEU A 159 -1.16 4.60 -6.01
CA LEU A 159 -1.57 6.00 -5.91
C LEU A 159 -1.26 6.72 -7.22
N GLN A 160 -2.21 7.49 -7.72
CA GLN A 160 -2.07 8.22 -8.98
C GLN A 160 -1.66 9.68 -8.72
N ILE A 161 -0.70 10.17 -9.50
CA ILE A 161 -0.27 11.56 -9.56
C ILE A 161 -0.65 12.08 -10.94
N LYS A 162 -1.55 13.07 -10.99
CA LYS A 162 -2.01 13.71 -12.23
C LYS A 162 -1.12 14.92 -12.49
N ALA A 163 -0.25 14.84 -13.49
CA ALA A 163 0.71 15.90 -13.80
C ALA A 163 0.45 16.49 -15.18
N ASP A 164 0.40 17.81 -15.26
CA ASP A 164 0.45 18.56 -16.51
C ASP A 164 1.88 19.10 -16.68
N LEU A 165 2.62 18.49 -17.61
CA LEU A 165 4.05 18.76 -17.79
C LEU A 165 4.25 19.97 -18.71
N ILE A 166 4.84 21.03 -18.17
CA ILE A 166 5.16 22.28 -18.88
C ILE A 166 6.64 22.34 -19.28
#